data_AF-A0AAE0QN46-F1
#
_entry.id   AF-A0AAE0QN46-F1
#
_cell.length_a   1.000
_cell.length_b   1.000
_cell.length_c   1.000
_cell.angle_alpha   90.00
_cell.angle_beta   90.00
_cell.angle_gamma   90.00
#
_symmetry.space_group_name_H-M   'P 1'
#
loop_
_entity.id
_entity.type
_entity.pdbx_description
1 polymer ?
#
loop_
_entity_poly.entity_id
_entity_poly.type
_entity_poly.pdbx_seq_one_letter_code
_entity_poly.pdbx_strand_id
1 'polypeptide(L)'
;MLVINNLAASSLWHKLACVDPPPNLLANIQAQLVDFFWDGLHWIPQSVLHLPKEEGGQGLVQLSSRAAAFRLQFIQRLLTGPRDLVWRAAASGLLHTVKGLGLDRALFLMDTKMLDISGLPMFYRGLFKIWNVFKKQNKGCRTVHWLLEEPLVYSRRLDISGVTVPALSRTLVSSGIVTLRELVNVAGSDLSRAEDLAARMGLRSRRVVNQLLHRWSSALTSEERVQLMGYQHTETGPAEDEPFPRLNIAPDLDGCAGPLLECRSDGEMDFGSVSGKLLYRACVKVLNKKKLSGRVDTPWRSVLGFSDDVKPEWRALYKPPLTKRAADLQWRILHAYTNIPGAYRAESRPHLGYSDHISVILIPACRPLIRRSKTVLKQVRTWQTGAISALQDCFECTDWSMFMEAATNSDSINLEENTTSVTSYIGKCIDDMTISKTITTRSNQKPWMTAKVRALLKSRDSTFRAEDKLALKTARAKLS
;
A
#
# COMPACT_ATOMS: atom_id res chain seq x y z
N MET A 1 -10.74 -5.62 -0.50
CA MET A 1 -9.70 -4.60 -0.16
C MET A 1 -10.19 -3.53 0.82
N LEU A 2 -11.40 -2.99 0.64
CA LEU A 2 -11.95 -1.95 1.54
C LEU A 2 -11.93 -2.38 3.01
N VAL A 3 -12.29 -3.63 3.32
CA VAL A 3 -12.34 -4.16 4.70
C VAL A 3 -10.98 -4.15 5.38
N ILE A 4 -9.92 -4.65 4.72
CA ILE A 4 -8.56 -4.68 5.27
C ILE A 4 -8.04 -3.26 5.52
N ASN A 5 -8.19 -2.39 4.52
CA ASN A 5 -7.74 -1.01 4.64
C ASN A 5 -8.52 -0.26 5.73
N ASN A 6 -9.82 -0.52 5.89
CA ASN A 6 -10.65 0.06 6.94
C ASN A 6 -10.28 -0.47 8.34
N LEU A 7 -9.99 -1.76 8.48
CA LEU A 7 -9.56 -2.36 9.75
C LEU A 7 -8.19 -1.82 10.19
N ALA A 8 -7.23 -1.75 9.27
CA ALA A 8 -5.95 -1.10 9.52
C ALA A 8 -6.15 0.37 9.92
N ALA A 9 -7.11 1.04 9.27
CA ALA A 9 -7.43 2.42 9.55
C ALA A 9 -8.05 2.66 10.92
N SER A 10 -8.97 1.80 11.35
CA SER A 10 -9.66 1.93 12.64
C SER A 10 -8.74 1.72 13.84
N SER A 11 -7.70 0.90 13.70
CA SER A 11 -6.92 0.44 14.86
C SER A 11 -5.48 0.96 14.92
N LEU A 12 -4.87 1.29 13.76
CA LEU A 12 -3.43 1.52 13.67
C LEU A 12 -3.04 2.99 13.42
N TRP A 13 -3.84 3.76 12.68
CA TRP A 13 -3.44 5.09 12.20
C TRP A 13 -3.13 6.10 13.31
N HIS A 14 -4.00 6.19 14.32
CA HIS A 14 -3.77 7.11 15.43
C HIS A 14 -2.45 6.80 16.17
N LYS A 15 -2.18 5.50 16.39
CA LYS A 15 -0.95 5.07 17.08
C LYS A 15 0.29 5.35 16.22
N LEU A 16 0.25 5.05 14.92
CA LEU A 16 1.38 5.30 14.03
C LEU A 16 1.67 6.78 13.79
N ALA A 17 0.66 7.64 13.89
CA ALA A 17 0.85 9.08 13.78
C ALA A 17 1.73 9.64 14.92
N CYS A 18 1.61 9.09 16.13
CA CYS A 18 2.24 9.63 17.34
C CYS A 18 3.40 8.79 17.89
N VAL A 19 3.48 7.50 17.55
CA VAL A 19 4.43 6.56 18.14
C VAL A 19 5.19 5.82 17.05
N ASP A 20 6.49 5.61 17.27
CA ASP A 20 7.29 4.71 16.45
C ASP A 20 7.04 3.26 16.87
N PRO A 21 6.56 2.40 15.97
CA PRO A 21 6.32 1.01 16.30
C PRO A 21 7.64 0.26 16.52
N PRO A 22 7.64 -0.81 17.34
CA PRO A 22 8.78 -1.70 17.47
C PRO A 22 9.27 -2.22 16.11
N PRO A 23 10.57 -2.53 15.97
CA PRO A 23 11.09 -3.11 14.75
C PRO A 23 10.33 -4.41 14.43
N ASN A 24 10.11 -4.67 13.14
CA ASN A 24 9.41 -5.84 12.60
C ASN A 24 7.89 -5.91 12.85
N LEU A 25 7.31 -5.15 13.80
CA LEU A 25 5.85 -5.20 14.04
C LEU A 25 5.05 -4.89 12.76
N LEU A 26 5.41 -3.80 12.08
CA LEU A 26 4.74 -3.42 10.83
C LEU A 26 4.94 -4.47 9.73
N ALA A 27 6.11 -5.10 9.66
CA ALA A 27 6.41 -6.11 8.66
C ALA A 27 5.57 -7.38 8.90
N ASN A 28 5.45 -7.81 10.15
CA ASN A 28 4.67 -9.00 10.54
C ASN A 28 3.17 -8.80 10.28
N ILE A 29 2.62 -7.66 10.70
CA ILE A 29 1.22 -7.31 10.40
C ILE A 29 1.02 -7.23 8.89
N GLN A 30 1.95 -6.58 8.17
CA GLN A 30 1.85 -6.45 6.72
C GLN A 30 1.87 -7.81 6.02
N ALA A 31 2.69 -8.76 6.47
CA ALA A 31 2.74 -10.11 5.94
C ALA A 31 1.39 -10.81 6.11
N GLN A 32 0.83 -10.81 7.33
CA GLN A 32 -0.50 -11.37 7.59
C GLN A 32 -1.60 -10.73 6.73
N LEU A 33 -1.53 -9.41 6.50
CA LEU A 33 -2.48 -8.72 5.62
C LEU A 33 -2.36 -9.16 4.16
N VAL A 34 -1.13 -9.43 3.68
CA VAL A 34 -0.88 -9.89 2.31
C VAL A 34 -1.27 -11.36 2.16
N ASP A 35 -0.98 -12.21 3.16
CA ASP A 35 -1.37 -13.61 3.20
C ASP A 35 -2.90 -13.73 3.19
N PHE A 36 -3.59 -12.98 4.05
CA PHE A 36 -5.04 -12.90 4.07
C PHE A 36 -5.63 -12.38 2.75
N PHE A 37 -4.93 -11.47 2.06
CA PHE A 37 -5.43 -10.94 0.79
C PHE A 37 -5.48 -11.99 -0.33
N TRP A 38 -4.66 -13.04 -0.26
CA TRP A 38 -4.61 -14.08 -1.29
C TRP A 38 -4.68 -15.52 -0.76
N ASP A 39 -5.11 -15.73 0.47
CA ASP A 39 -5.11 -17.05 1.13
C ASP A 39 -3.75 -17.77 1.01
N GLY A 40 -2.65 -17.02 1.15
CA GLY A 40 -1.27 -17.51 1.03
C GLY A 40 -0.73 -17.69 -0.40
N LEU A 41 -1.50 -17.36 -1.44
CA LEU A 41 -1.06 -17.47 -2.83
C LEU A 41 -0.53 -16.12 -3.35
N HIS A 42 0.77 -15.89 -3.45
CA HIS A 42 1.29 -14.58 -3.91
C HIS A 42 1.41 -14.49 -5.42
N TRP A 43 0.39 -13.93 -6.08
CA TRP A 43 0.34 -13.82 -7.54
C TRP A 43 1.17 -12.65 -8.08
N ILE A 44 1.32 -11.57 -7.30
CA ILE A 44 2.07 -10.37 -7.73
C ILE A 44 3.05 -9.98 -6.62
N PRO A 45 4.24 -9.45 -6.99
CA PRO A 45 5.13 -8.85 -6.01
C PRO A 45 4.42 -7.82 -5.14
N GLN A 46 4.62 -7.93 -3.83
CA GLN A 46 4.02 -7.04 -2.84
C GLN A 46 4.26 -5.54 -3.14
N SER A 47 5.42 -5.18 -3.70
CA SER A 47 5.73 -3.80 -4.08
C SER A 47 4.76 -3.21 -5.11
N VAL A 48 4.24 -4.02 -6.03
CA VAL A 48 3.26 -3.60 -7.05
C VAL A 48 1.86 -3.58 -6.47
N LEU A 49 1.54 -4.50 -5.55
CA LEU A 49 0.24 -4.58 -4.86
C LEU A 49 -0.12 -3.27 -4.13
N HIS A 50 0.90 -2.59 -3.59
CA HIS A 50 0.77 -1.34 -2.86
C HIS A 50 0.55 -0.10 -3.74
N LEU A 51 0.86 -0.19 -5.04
CA LEU A 51 0.62 0.90 -5.97
C LEU A 51 -0.88 1.18 -6.10
N PRO A 52 -1.25 2.42 -6.42
CA PRO A 52 -2.64 2.78 -6.61
C PRO A 52 -3.20 2.10 -7.87
N LYS A 53 -4.53 1.96 -7.93
CA LYS A 53 -5.21 1.24 -9.04
C LYS A 53 -4.97 1.90 -10.38
N GLU A 54 -4.79 3.22 -10.38
CA GLU A 54 -4.52 4.00 -11.57
C GLU A 54 -3.09 3.78 -12.12
N GLU A 55 -2.22 3.08 -11.38
CA GLU A 55 -0.83 2.77 -11.74
C GLU A 55 -0.60 1.25 -11.83
N GLY A 56 -1.67 0.45 -11.95
CA GLY A 56 -1.59 -1.00 -12.14
C GLY A 56 -1.47 -1.80 -10.84
N GLY A 57 -1.39 -1.15 -9.69
CA GLY A 57 -1.49 -1.82 -8.39
C GLY A 57 -2.94 -2.12 -8.00
N GLN A 58 -3.12 -2.68 -6.80
CA GLN A 58 -4.46 -2.95 -6.27
C GLN A 58 -4.89 -1.91 -5.23
N GLY A 59 -3.96 -1.12 -4.70
CA GLY A 59 -4.22 -0.15 -3.63
C GLY A 59 -4.24 -0.76 -2.23
N LEU A 60 -3.48 -1.84 -2.01
CA LEU A 60 -3.34 -2.41 -0.66
C LEU A 60 -2.50 -1.43 0.15
N VAL A 61 -2.98 -1.03 1.32
CA VAL A 61 -2.20 -0.11 2.15
C VAL A 61 -0.91 -0.78 2.60
N GLN A 62 0.21 -0.10 2.36
CA GLN A 62 1.50 -0.45 2.92
C GLN A 62 1.71 0.29 4.23
N LEU A 63 1.78 -0.44 5.34
CA LEU A 63 1.89 0.14 6.68
C LEU A 63 3.13 1.01 6.85
N SER A 64 4.29 0.57 6.34
CA SER A 64 5.54 1.33 6.40
C SER A 64 5.47 2.65 5.64
N SER A 65 4.86 2.64 4.45
CA SER A 65 4.68 3.83 3.61
C SER A 65 3.67 4.79 4.23
N ARG A 66 2.66 4.26 4.92
CA ARG A 66 1.68 5.07 5.66
C ARG A 66 2.30 5.72 6.90
N ALA A 67 3.11 4.99 7.66
CA ALA A 67 3.87 5.54 8.77
C ALA A 67 4.83 6.64 8.30
N ALA A 68 5.56 6.41 7.20
CA ALA A 68 6.44 7.42 6.59
C ALA A 68 5.67 8.68 6.15
N ALA A 69 4.49 8.51 5.55
CA ALA A 69 3.63 9.64 5.19
C ALA A 69 3.19 10.44 6.42
N PHE A 70 2.83 9.79 7.54
CA PHE A 70 2.51 10.50 8.78
C PHE A 70 3.70 11.27 9.34
N ARG A 71 4.92 10.72 9.25
CA ARG A 71 6.16 11.42 9.64
C ARG A 71 6.38 12.65 8.76
N LEU A 72 6.15 12.58 7.45
CA LEU A 72 6.22 13.75 6.56
C LEU A 72 5.13 14.77 6.89
N GLN A 73 3.90 14.35 7.17
CA GLN A 73 2.82 15.25 7.58
C GLN A 73 3.11 15.92 8.94
N PHE A 74 3.79 15.22 9.85
CA PHE A 74 4.26 15.80 11.09
C PHE A 74 5.28 16.91 10.83
N ILE A 75 6.28 16.65 9.97
CA ILE A 75 7.28 17.66 9.55
C ILE A 75 6.57 18.83 8.87
N GLN A 76 5.63 18.57 7.96
CA GLN A 76 4.82 19.59 7.29
C GLN A 76 4.11 20.49 8.31
N ARG A 77 3.44 19.91 9.31
CA ARG A 77 2.78 20.70 10.37
C ARG A 77 3.77 21.44 11.27
N LEU A 78 4.93 20.85 11.55
CA LEU A 78 5.97 21.48 12.34
C LEU A 78 6.48 22.76 11.64
N LEU A 79 6.77 22.66 10.34
CA LEU A 79 7.37 23.73 9.55
C LEU A 79 6.35 24.77 9.04
N THR A 80 5.23 24.32 8.47
CA THR A 80 4.26 25.19 7.76
C THR A 80 2.86 25.13 8.35
N GLY A 81 2.65 24.43 9.47
CA GLY A 81 1.35 24.32 10.13
C GLY A 81 0.92 25.60 10.85
N PRO A 82 -0.33 25.64 11.36
CA PRO A 82 -0.88 26.81 12.03
C PRO A 82 -0.11 27.18 13.31
N ARG A 83 -0.27 28.42 13.77
CA ARG A 83 0.56 29.00 14.86
C ARG A 83 0.22 28.42 16.25
N ASP A 84 -1.04 28.05 16.46
CA ASP A 84 -1.63 27.55 17.71
C ASP A 84 -1.23 26.11 18.11
N LEU A 85 -0.23 25.52 17.45
CA LEU A 85 0.23 24.17 17.76
C LEU A 85 1.08 24.13 19.04
N VAL A 86 0.43 23.84 20.17
CA VAL A 86 1.05 23.75 21.52
C VAL A 86 2.27 22.81 21.57
N TRP A 87 2.27 21.74 20.77
CA TRP A 87 3.38 20.78 20.75
C TRP A 87 4.62 21.26 19.98
N ARG A 88 4.53 22.36 19.20
CA ARG A 88 5.65 22.88 18.41
C ARG A 88 6.82 23.28 19.31
N ALA A 89 6.56 23.99 20.40
CA ALA A 89 7.60 24.41 21.35
C ALA A 89 8.33 23.21 21.96
N ALA A 90 7.59 22.17 22.36
CA ALA A 90 8.18 20.92 22.86
C ALA A 90 9.01 20.20 21.79
N ALA A 91 8.54 20.17 20.54
CA ALA A 91 9.29 19.61 19.42
C ALA A 91 10.58 20.39 19.15
N SER A 92 10.53 21.73 19.13
CA SER A 92 11.73 22.57 19.01
C SER A 92 12.71 22.34 20.16
N GLY A 93 12.24 22.26 21.41
CA GLY A 93 13.07 21.92 22.57
C GLY A 93 13.80 20.58 22.44
N LEU A 94 13.14 19.56 21.88
CA LEU A 94 13.78 18.28 21.57
C LEU A 94 14.79 18.40 20.43
N LEU A 95 14.49 19.17 19.38
CA LEU A 95 15.38 19.38 18.25
C LEU A 95 16.66 20.15 18.63
N HIS A 96 16.57 21.09 19.57
CA HIS A 96 17.74 21.79 20.11
C HIS A 96 18.77 20.84 20.76
N THR A 97 18.37 19.62 21.15
CA THR A 97 19.30 18.63 21.70
C THR A 97 20.24 18.00 20.66
N VAL A 98 20.04 18.28 19.37
CA VAL A 98 20.96 17.83 18.31
C VAL A 98 22.33 18.46 18.55
N LYS A 99 23.33 17.59 18.70
CA LYS A 99 24.61 17.86 19.34
C LYS A 99 25.33 19.08 18.75
N GLY A 100 25.49 20.11 19.57
CA GLY A 100 26.34 21.29 19.29
C GLY A 100 25.76 22.30 18.29
N LEU A 101 24.58 22.06 17.71
CA LEU A 101 24.01 22.97 16.72
C LEU A 101 23.07 23.99 17.34
N GLY A 102 22.31 23.62 18.37
CA GLY A 102 21.35 24.53 19.00
C GLY A 102 20.24 25.01 18.06
N LEU A 103 19.99 24.30 16.95
CA LEU A 103 18.97 24.63 15.95
C LEU A 103 17.69 23.82 16.16
N ASP A 104 16.56 24.35 15.66
CA ASP A 104 15.26 23.68 15.70
C ASP A 104 14.74 23.33 14.28
N ARG A 105 13.93 24.19 13.66
CA ARG A 105 13.34 24.04 12.34
C ARG A 105 14.39 24.18 11.24
N ALA A 106 15.42 25.00 11.48
CA ALA A 106 16.54 25.19 10.55
C ALA A 106 17.30 23.88 10.25
N LEU A 107 17.22 22.87 11.13
CA LEU A 107 17.79 21.53 10.88
C LEU A 107 17.27 20.89 9.58
N PHE A 108 16.04 21.21 9.15
CA PHE A 108 15.46 20.65 7.93
C PHE A 108 15.97 21.29 6.64
N LEU A 109 16.68 22.43 6.73
CA LEU A 109 17.38 23.10 5.63
C LEU A 109 18.76 22.48 5.36
N MET A 110 19.33 21.79 6.35
CA MET A 110 20.65 21.16 6.28
C MET A 110 20.63 19.82 5.50
N ASP A 111 21.82 19.32 5.18
CA ASP A 111 22.04 17.91 4.84
C ASP A 111 21.98 17.06 6.10
N THR A 112 20.76 16.59 6.36
CA THR A 112 20.39 15.75 7.49
C THR A 112 21.07 14.38 7.50
N LYS A 113 21.86 14.01 6.48
CA LYS A 113 22.71 12.80 6.50
C LYS A 113 23.97 12.98 7.36
N MET A 114 24.44 14.21 7.54
CA MET A 114 25.67 14.54 8.27
C MET A 114 25.43 14.85 9.76
N LEU A 115 24.16 14.87 10.18
CA LEU A 115 23.76 15.21 11.54
C LEU A 115 23.85 14.02 12.50
N ASP A 116 24.43 14.24 13.68
CA ASP A 116 24.37 13.28 14.79
C ASP A 116 23.02 13.39 15.50
N ILE A 117 22.08 12.52 15.11
CA ILE A 117 20.74 12.41 15.68
C ILE A 117 20.64 11.32 16.77
N SER A 118 21.76 10.79 17.25
CA SER A 118 21.78 9.69 18.22
C SER A 118 21.26 10.06 19.61
N GLY A 119 21.14 11.36 19.93
CA GLY A 119 20.53 11.86 21.16
C GLY A 119 19.00 11.98 21.11
N LEU A 120 18.39 11.98 19.92
CA LEU A 120 16.96 12.23 19.76
C LEU A 120 16.10 11.00 20.14
N PRO A 121 14.84 11.19 20.57
CA PRO A 121 13.89 10.08 20.69
C PRO A 121 13.67 9.38 19.35
N MET A 122 13.34 8.09 19.39
CA MET A 122 13.19 7.24 18.19
C MET A 122 12.28 7.87 17.13
N PHE A 123 11.13 8.41 17.56
CA PHE A 123 10.18 9.11 16.71
C PHE A 123 10.83 10.22 15.87
N TYR A 124 11.64 11.09 16.49
CA TYR A 124 12.31 12.20 15.83
C TYR A 124 13.43 11.73 14.91
N ARG A 125 14.15 10.65 15.29
CA ARG A 125 15.09 10.00 14.34
C ARG A 125 14.35 9.48 13.11
N GLY A 126 13.13 8.95 13.29
CA GLY A 126 12.24 8.54 12.21
C GLY A 126 11.90 9.68 11.25
N LEU A 127 11.69 10.91 11.76
CA LEU A 127 11.46 12.10 10.93
C LEU A 127 12.63 12.36 9.98
N PHE A 128 13.86 12.41 10.51
CA PHE A 128 15.06 12.65 9.70
C PHE A 128 15.36 11.50 8.72
N LYS A 129 15.12 10.25 9.14
CA LYS A 129 15.26 9.08 8.25
C LYS A 129 14.35 9.20 7.03
N ILE A 130 13.08 9.55 7.22
CA ILE A 130 12.14 9.71 6.09
C ILE A 130 12.42 10.98 5.30
N TRP A 131 12.80 12.08 5.97
CA TRP A 131 13.22 13.31 5.30
C TRP A 131 14.37 13.05 4.33
N ASN A 132 15.37 12.23 4.71
CA ASN A 132 16.52 11.87 3.89
C ASN A 132 16.19 11.07 2.63
N VAL A 133 15.01 10.48 2.56
CA VAL A 133 14.55 9.64 1.43
C VAL A 133 13.93 10.51 0.31
N PHE A 134 13.85 11.83 0.52
CA PHE A 134 13.40 12.81 -0.46
C PHE A 134 14.53 13.78 -0.81
N LYS A 135 14.53 14.23 -2.07
CA LYS A 135 15.28 15.40 -2.54
C LYS A 135 14.49 16.64 -2.17
N LYS A 136 15.17 17.70 -1.72
CA LYS A 136 14.55 18.98 -1.36
C LYS A 136 15.21 20.06 -2.18
N GLN A 137 14.40 20.93 -2.75
CA GLN A 137 14.86 22.13 -3.43
C GLN A 137 14.35 23.34 -2.67
N ASN A 138 15.28 24.19 -2.23
CA ASN A 138 14.94 25.45 -1.59
C ASN A 138 14.66 26.48 -2.70
N LYS A 139 13.48 27.10 -2.69
CA LYS A 139 13.12 28.17 -3.63
C LYS A 139 13.58 29.56 -3.17
N GLY A 140 14.40 29.64 -2.12
CA GLY A 140 15.00 30.86 -1.59
C GLY A 140 14.34 31.34 -0.29
N CYS A 141 15.12 32.07 0.51
CA CYS A 141 14.63 32.72 1.72
C CYS A 141 13.92 34.03 1.33
N ARG A 142 12.64 34.17 1.73
CA ARG A 142 11.85 35.37 1.41
C ARG A 142 11.99 36.48 2.46
N THR A 143 12.47 36.13 3.65
CA THR A 143 12.50 37.06 4.78
C THR A 143 13.90 37.07 5.40
N VAL A 144 14.27 38.24 5.93
CA VAL A 144 15.57 38.48 6.56
C VAL A 144 15.77 37.53 7.74
N HIS A 145 14.71 37.19 8.47
CA HIS A 145 14.77 36.22 9.55
C HIS A 145 15.31 34.86 9.08
N TRP A 146 14.71 34.26 8.05
CA TRP A 146 15.15 32.95 7.53
C TRP A 146 16.46 33.01 6.75
N LEU A 147 16.86 34.17 6.25
CA LEU A 147 18.21 34.38 5.74
C LEU A 147 19.23 34.30 6.88
N LEU A 148 18.96 34.93 8.02
CA LEU A 148 19.82 34.91 9.20
C LEU A 148 19.86 33.54 9.88
N GLU A 149 18.74 32.82 9.91
CA GLU A 149 18.68 31.44 10.43
C GLU A 149 19.24 30.39 9.45
N GLU A 150 19.71 30.79 8.26
CA GLU A 150 20.32 29.88 7.30
C GLU A 150 21.58 29.24 7.92
N PRO A 151 21.65 27.90 8.01
CA PRO A 151 22.82 27.23 8.58
C PRO A 151 24.07 27.43 7.72
N LEU A 152 25.23 27.43 8.35
CA LEU A 152 26.54 27.47 7.69
C LEU A 152 27.19 26.09 7.62
N VAL A 153 26.91 25.25 8.61
CA VAL A 153 27.43 23.88 8.69
C VAL A 153 26.44 22.93 8.03
N TYR A 154 26.90 22.05 7.13
CA TYR A 154 26.04 21.10 6.40
C TYR A 154 24.85 21.75 5.68
N SER A 155 24.86 23.07 5.44
CA SER A 155 23.83 23.71 4.63
C SER A 155 23.95 23.26 3.17
N ARG A 156 22.81 23.13 2.50
CA ARG A 156 22.79 22.86 1.06
C ARG A 156 23.19 24.09 0.23
N ARG A 157 23.26 25.29 0.84
CA ARG A 157 23.53 26.56 0.16
C ARG A 157 24.86 27.18 0.60
N LEU A 158 25.08 27.30 1.91
CA LEU A 158 26.19 28.09 2.48
C LEU A 158 27.33 27.25 3.04
N ASP A 159 27.25 25.92 2.95
CA ASP A 159 28.34 25.06 3.42
C ASP A 159 29.57 25.15 2.51
N ILE A 160 30.66 25.63 3.09
CA ILE A 160 31.97 25.75 2.45
C ILE A 160 33.00 24.78 3.08
N SER A 161 32.55 23.78 3.85
CA SER A 161 33.42 22.81 4.53
C SER A 161 34.27 21.94 3.60
N GLY A 162 33.94 21.88 2.30
CA GLY A 162 34.77 21.25 1.27
C GLY A 162 36.02 22.04 0.84
N VAL A 163 36.30 23.18 1.48
CA VAL A 163 37.39 24.11 1.13
C VAL A 163 38.60 23.93 2.06
N THR A 164 39.73 24.54 1.71
CA THR A 164 41.10 24.57 2.28
C THR A 164 41.29 24.49 3.81
N VAL A 165 40.26 24.54 4.64
CA VAL A 165 40.33 24.40 6.10
C VAL A 165 39.77 23.04 6.52
N PRO A 166 40.64 22.05 6.80
CA PRO A 166 40.22 20.79 7.37
C PRO A 166 39.44 21.05 8.66
N ALA A 167 38.31 20.35 8.83
CA ALA A 167 37.47 20.42 10.03
C ALA A 167 36.79 21.77 10.31
N LEU A 168 36.62 22.64 9.30
CA LEU A 168 35.91 23.92 9.43
C LEU A 168 34.55 23.79 10.14
N SER A 169 33.77 22.76 9.83
CA SER A 169 32.49 22.48 10.47
C SER A 169 32.61 22.30 11.99
N ARG A 170 33.64 21.58 12.45
CA ARG A 170 33.90 21.41 13.89
C ARG A 170 34.30 22.72 14.55
N THR A 171 35.15 23.52 13.88
CA THR A 171 35.56 24.84 14.37
C THR A 171 34.36 25.76 14.53
N LEU A 172 33.50 25.85 13.50
CA LEU A 172 32.27 26.64 13.50
C LEU A 172 31.35 26.25 14.67
N VAL A 173 31.08 24.95 14.83
CA VAL A 173 30.29 24.41 15.93
C VAL A 173 30.92 24.75 17.29
N SER A 174 32.23 24.57 17.46
CA SER A 174 32.91 24.88 18.72
C SER A 174 32.94 26.37 19.06
N SER A 175 32.94 27.24 18.04
CA SER A 175 32.88 28.70 18.22
C SER A 175 31.46 29.24 18.40
N GLY A 176 30.44 28.39 18.22
CA GLY A 176 29.02 28.76 18.23
C GLY A 176 28.58 29.60 17.03
N ILE A 177 29.25 29.45 15.89
CA ILE A 177 28.92 30.15 14.63
C ILE A 177 28.28 29.14 13.69
N VAL A 178 27.00 28.84 13.91
CA VAL A 178 26.26 27.78 13.22
C VAL A 178 25.34 28.36 12.15
N THR A 179 24.81 29.57 12.37
CA THR A 179 23.91 30.30 11.47
C THR A 179 24.56 31.55 10.89
N LEU A 180 23.97 32.09 9.82
CA LEU A 180 24.36 33.38 9.26
C LEU A 180 24.21 34.52 10.27
N ARG A 181 23.24 34.45 11.19
CA ARG A 181 23.06 35.39 12.29
C ARG A 181 24.32 35.52 13.14
N GLU A 182 24.84 34.39 13.63
CA GLU A 182 26.03 34.41 14.47
C GLU A 182 27.26 34.89 13.69
N LEU A 183 27.36 34.54 12.40
CA LEU A 183 28.44 35.03 11.55
C LEU A 183 28.38 36.55 11.37
N VAL A 184 27.20 37.11 11.08
CA VAL A 184 27.00 38.56 10.92
C VAL A 184 27.25 39.30 12.22
N ASN A 185 26.85 38.74 13.36
CA ASN A 185 27.11 39.33 14.68
C ASN A 185 28.61 39.48 14.97
N VAL A 186 29.45 38.58 14.43
CA VAL A 186 30.90 38.60 14.64
C VAL A 186 31.63 39.36 13.53
N ALA A 187 31.26 39.12 12.26
CA ALA A 187 31.97 39.61 11.08
C ALA A 187 31.41 40.93 10.52
N GLY A 188 30.29 41.44 11.03
CA GLY A 188 29.57 42.58 10.47
C GLY A 188 28.60 42.18 9.34
N SER A 189 27.65 43.06 9.03
CA SER A 189 26.65 42.86 7.96
C SER A 189 27.27 42.83 6.55
N ASP A 190 28.42 43.47 6.39
CA ASP A 190 29.24 43.48 5.17
C ASP A 190 30.25 42.32 5.11
N LEU A 191 30.32 41.50 6.17
CA LEU A 191 31.26 40.38 6.31
C LEU A 191 32.73 40.81 6.16
N SER A 192 33.10 42.00 6.65
CA SER A 192 34.45 42.57 6.51
C SER A 192 35.36 42.39 7.74
N ARG A 193 34.78 42.13 8.93
CA ARG A 193 35.52 42.06 10.21
C ARG A 193 36.23 40.72 10.41
N ALA A 194 37.24 40.46 9.59
CA ALA A 194 38.00 39.22 9.62
C ALA A 194 38.79 38.99 10.90
N GLU A 195 39.18 40.05 11.61
CA GLU A 195 39.97 39.95 12.84
C GLU A 195 39.14 39.39 14.00
N ASP A 196 37.91 39.87 14.16
CA ASP A 196 36.97 39.39 15.19
C ASP A 196 36.57 37.94 14.94
N LEU A 197 36.33 37.59 13.67
CA LEU A 197 36.02 36.22 13.30
C LEU A 197 37.22 35.29 13.51
N ALA A 198 38.44 35.74 13.19
CA ALA A 198 39.66 34.99 13.43
C ALA A 198 39.86 34.70 14.93
N ALA A 199 39.66 35.72 15.78
CA ALA A 199 39.73 35.58 17.23
C ALA A 199 38.68 34.60 17.77
N ARG A 200 37.43 34.70 17.30
CA ARG A 200 36.33 33.83 17.74
C ARG A 200 36.49 32.38 17.32
N MET A 201 37.06 32.13 16.13
CA MET A 201 37.31 30.78 15.61
C MET A 201 38.68 30.19 16.03
N GLY A 202 39.54 30.97 16.69
CA GLY A 202 40.90 30.54 17.04
C GLY A 202 41.82 30.35 15.83
N LEU A 203 41.52 31.01 14.70
CA LEU A 203 42.29 30.90 13.47
C LEU A 203 43.39 31.97 13.43
N ARG A 204 44.65 31.54 13.29
CA ARG A 204 45.80 32.47 13.26
C ARG A 204 45.96 33.20 11.92
N SER A 205 45.46 32.63 10.82
CA SER A 205 45.69 33.16 9.48
C SER A 205 44.54 34.05 9.03
N ARG A 206 44.76 35.38 9.04
CA ARG A 206 43.80 36.37 8.52
C ARG A 206 43.47 36.16 7.04
N ARG A 207 44.45 35.68 6.25
CA ARG A 207 44.24 35.34 4.83
C ARG A 207 43.18 34.24 4.65
N VAL A 208 43.23 33.21 5.49
CA VAL A 208 42.26 32.10 5.44
C VAL A 208 40.87 32.61 5.81
N VAL A 209 40.75 33.41 6.87
CA VAL A 209 39.47 33.98 7.30
C VAL A 209 38.86 34.91 6.24
N ASN A 210 39.67 35.77 5.62
CA ASN A 210 39.23 36.59 4.48
C ASN A 210 38.74 35.75 3.29
N GLN A 211 39.40 34.62 3.02
CA GLN A 211 38.95 33.71 1.96
C GLN A 211 37.61 33.05 2.30
N LEU A 212 37.36 32.70 3.57
CA LEU A 212 36.08 32.16 4.03
C LEU A 212 34.96 33.21 3.92
N LEU A 213 35.21 34.42 4.42
CA LEU A 213 34.25 35.54 4.34
C LEU A 213 33.90 35.89 2.90
N HIS A 214 34.90 35.96 2.02
CA HIS A 214 34.67 36.18 0.59
C HIS A 214 33.80 35.07 -0.02
N ARG A 215 34.02 33.80 0.35
CA ARG A 215 33.21 32.69 -0.16
C ARG A 215 31.76 32.76 0.32
N TRP A 216 31.52 32.99 1.61
CA TRP A 216 30.17 33.19 2.12
C TRP A 216 29.48 34.39 1.48
N SER A 217 30.19 35.53 1.35
CA SER A 217 29.67 36.70 0.63
C SER A 217 29.31 36.35 -0.82
N SER A 218 30.18 35.63 -1.53
CA SER A 218 29.94 35.21 -2.92
C SER A 218 28.77 34.22 -3.08
N ALA A 219 28.46 33.43 -2.06
CA ALA A 219 27.34 32.49 -2.06
C ALA A 219 25.98 33.19 -1.86
N LEU A 220 25.98 34.39 -1.29
CA LEU A 220 24.79 35.24 -1.14
C LEU A 220 24.52 36.00 -2.44
N THR A 221 23.23 36.11 -2.79
CA THR A 221 22.76 36.93 -3.91
C THR A 221 22.89 38.43 -3.60
N SER A 222 22.89 39.27 -4.63
CA SER A 222 22.94 40.73 -4.46
C SER A 222 21.79 41.26 -3.60
N GLU A 223 20.60 40.69 -3.74
CA GLU A 223 19.41 41.04 -2.95
C GLU A 223 19.58 40.66 -1.48
N GLU A 224 20.06 39.45 -1.19
CA GLU A 224 20.34 38.99 0.18
C GLU A 224 21.38 39.87 0.87
N ARG A 225 22.43 40.32 0.16
CA ARG A 225 23.43 41.23 0.72
C ARG A 225 22.83 42.59 1.10
N VAL A 226 21.95 43.14 0.26
CA VAL A 226 21.24 44.39 0.56
C VAL A 226 20.34 44.22 1.78
N GLN A 227 19.63 43.09 1.89
CA GLN A 227 18.80 42.76 3.05
C GLN A 227 19.61 42.65 4.35
N LEU A 228 20.82 42.05 4.31
CA LEU A 228 21.70 41.99 5.48
C LEU A 228 22.21 43.35 5.93
N MET A 229 22.46 44.28 4.99
CA MET A 229 22.87 45.64 5.33
C MET A 229 21.76 46.43 6.01
N GLY A 230 20.49 46.25 5.59
CA GLY A 230 19.32 46.89 6.21
C GLY A 230 18.88 46.28 7.55
N TYR A 231 19.30 45.05 7.84
CA TYR A 231 18.92 44.32 9.06
C TYR A 231 19.28 45.04 10.35
N GLN A 232 20.42 45.74 10.42
CA GLN A 232 20.86 46.44 11.64
C GLN A 232 19.89 47.53 12.12
N HIS A 233 18.97 47.97 11.26
CA HIS A 233 18.01 49.04 11.54
C HIS A 233 16.56 48.55 11.64
N THR A 234 16.32 47.25 11.45
CA THR A 234 14.96 46.69 11.42
C THR A 234 14.77 45.81 12.65
N GLU A 235 13.86 46.19 13.55
CA GLU A 235 13.38 45.26 14.58
C GLU A 235 12.71 44.08 13.87
N THR A 236 13.40 42.94 13.76
CA THR A 236 12.76 41.72 13.29
C THR A 236 11.68 41.36 14.32
N GLY A 237 10.43 41.27 13.86
CA GLY A 237 9.33 40.75 14.68
C GLY A 237 9.65 39.37 15.26
N PRO A 238 8.84 38.88 16.22
CA PRO A 238 9.13 37.62 16.89
C PRO A 238 9.30 36.48 15.88
N ALA A 239 10.34 35.67 16.05
CA ALA A 239 10.70 34.54 15.17
C ALA A 239 9.56 33.53 14.91
N GLU A 240 8.53 33.56 15.74
CA GLU A 240 7.33 32.72 15.65
C GLU A 240 6.35 33.19 14.56
N ASP A 241 6.40 34.47 14.16
CA ASP A 241 5.49 35.04 13.16
C ASP A 241 5.96 34.84 11.71
N GLU A 242 7.24 34.48 11.54
CA GLU A 242 7.91 34.36 10.25
C GLU A 242 7.62 33.01 9.57
N PRO A 243 7.01 33.00 8.36
CA PRO A 243 6.65 31.77 7.67
C PRO A 243 7.90 31.01 7.21
N PHE A 244 7.93 29.70 7.45
CA PHE A 244 9.05 28.85 7.04
C PHE A 244 9.30 28.92 5.52
N PRO A 245 10.56 28.83 5.04
CA PRO A 245 10.90 28.92 3.62
C PRO A 245 10.15 27.89 2.77
N ARG A 246 9.76 28.30 1.56
CA ARG A 246 9.07 27.39 0.63
C ARG A 246 10.03 26.31 0.16
N LEU A 247 9.68 25.07 0.48
CA LEU A 247 10.43 23.89 0.09
C LEU A 247 9.63 23.06 -0.90
N ASN A 248 10.28 22.69 -1.99
CA ASN A 248 9.78 21.64 -2.86
C ASN A 248 10.45 20.32 -2.49
N ILE A 249 9.69 19.23 -2.54
CA ILE A 249 10.19 17.87 -2.31
C ILE A 249 9.90 16.97 -3.50
N ALA A 250 10.83 16.04 -3.76
CA ALA A 250 10.68 15.00 -4.76
C ALA A 250 11.20 13.66 -4.23
N PRO A 251 10.57 12.53 -4.58
CA PRO A 251 11.07 11.18 -4.32
C PRO A 251 12.57 11.00 -4.69
N ASP A 252 13.43 10.57 -3.76
CA ASP A 252 14.81 10.23 -4.11
C ASP A 252 14.91 8.79 -4.62
N LEU A 253 14.85 8.63 -5.94
CA LEU A 253 14.91 7.34 -6.60
C LEU A 253 16.32 6.76 -6.74
N ASP A 254 17.39 7.49 -6.40
CA ASP A 254 18.77 6.95 -6.38
C ASP A 254 19.15 6.19 -7.68
N GLY A 255 18.85 6.80 -8.83
CA GLY A 255 19.09 6.21 -10.16
C GLY A 255 18.13 5.09 -10.57
N CYS A 256 17.22 4.64 -9.70
CA CYS A 256 16.18 3.67 -10.07
C CYS A 256 15.19 4.30 -11.06
N ALA A 257 14.92 3.59 -12.15
CA ALA A 257 14.03 4.05 -13.22
C ALA A 257 13.07 2.93 -13.64
N GLY A 258 12.00 3.31 -14.32
CA GLY A 258 11.01 2.38 -14.87
C GLY A 258 9.60 2.93 -14.85
N PRO A 259 8.69 2.34 -15.65
CA PRO A 259 7.36 2.88 -15.89
C PRO A 259 6.47 2.89 -14.62
N LEU A 260 6.73 2.00 -13.65
CA LEU A 260 6.02 1.97 -12.36
C LEU A 260 6.54 3.01 -11.35
N LEU A 261 7.70 3.62 -11.60
CA LEU A 261 8.27 4.70 -10.79
C LEU A 261 7.91 6.08 -11.37
N GLU A 262 7.72 6.17 -12.69
CA GLU A 262 7.34 7.39 -13.39
C GLU A 262 5.85 7.71 -13.26
N CYS A 263 5.50 8.71 -12.45
CA CYS A 263 4.12 9.18 -12.35
C CYS A 263 3.88 10.49 -13.10
N ARG A 264 2.65 10.64 -13.64
CA ARG A 264 2.16 11.90 -14.24
C ARG A 264 2.00 13.06 -13.23
N SER A 265 2.01 12.78 -11.92
CA SER A 265 1.77 13.77 -10.85
C SER A 265 2.83 13.82 -9.73
N ASP A 266 3.90 13.04 -9.83
CA ASP A 266 4.94 12.91 -8.79
C ASP A 266 6.17 13.77 -9.13
N GLY A 267 5.93 14.90 -9.80
CA GLY A 267 6.95 15.94 -10.01
C GLY A 267 7.36 16.61 -8.70
N GLU A 268 8.10 17.71 -8.79
CA GLU A 268 8.35 18.57 -7.63
C GLU A 268 7.03 18.96 -6.95
N MET A 269 6.87 18.56 -5.69
CA MET A 269 5.70 18.89 -4.87
C MET A 269 6.04 20.03 -3.92
N ASP A 270 5.19 21.06 -3.85
CA ASP A 270 5.27 22.07 -2.79
C ASP A 270 4.95 21.42 -1.43
N PHE A 271 5.96 21.35 -0.56
CA PHE A 271 5.83 20.68 0.72
C PHE A 271 4.82 21.35 1.64
N GLY A 272 4.62 22.67 1.53
CA GLY A 272 3.67 23.39 2.39
C GLY A 272 2.21 23.03 2.11
N SER A 273 1.88 22.67 0.86
CA SER A 273 0.50 22.47 0.40
C SER A 273 0.17 21.04 -0.06
N VAL A 274 1.17 20.16 -0.21
CA VAL A 274 0.97 18.80 -0.68
C VAL A 274 0.04 17.98 0.22
N SER A 275 -0.89 17.26 -0.41
CA SER A 275 -1.84 16.41 0.32
C SER A 275 -1.18 15.13 0.88
N GLY A 276 -1.69 14.64 2.01
CA GLY A 276 -1.25 13.38 2.62
C GLY A 276 -1.40 12.15 1.70
N LYS A 277 -2.33 12.19 0.74
CA LYS A 277 -2.51 11.11 -0.25
C LYS A 277 -1.34 11.06 -1.23
N LEU A 278 -0.87 12.22 -1.69
CA LEU A 278 0.30 12.30 -2.57
C LEU A 278 1.58 11.93 -1.84
N LEU A 279 1.78 12.42 -0.61
CA LEU A 279 2.90 12.01 0.25
C LEU A 279 2.94 10.48 0.44
N TYR A 280 1.78 9.85 0.67
CA TYR A 280 1.69 8.40 0.77
C TYR A 280 2.11 7.69 -0.52
N ARG A 281 1.61 8.13 -1.69
CA ARG A 281 1.98 7.55 -2.99
C ARG A 281 3.49 7.67 -3.24
N ALA A 282 4.06 8.84 -2.96
CA ALA A 282 5.48 9.07 -3.04
C ALA A 282 6.28 8.12 -2.11
N CYS A 283 5.83 7.94 -0.86
CA CYS A 283 6.47 7.00 0.08
C CYS A 283 6.43 5.56 -0.42
N VAL A 284 5.31 5.10 -1.01
CA VAL A 284 5.21 3.75 -1.60
C VAL A 284 6.28 3.55 -2.67
N LYS A 285 6.49 4.55 -3.54
CA LYS A 285 7.51 4.46 -4.59
C LYS A 285 8.91 4.44 -4.03
N VAL A 286 9.27 5.39 -3.19
CA VAL A 286 10.67 5.46 -2.72
C VAL A 286 11.03 4.26 -1.85
N LEU A 287 10.14 3.79 -0.98
CA LEU A 287 10.42 2.64 -0.13
C LEU A 287 10.49 1.32 -0.91
N ASN A 288 9.87 1.24 -2.09
CA ASN A 288 9.92 0.07 -2.96
C ASN A 288 10.78 0.27 -4.21
N LYS A 289 11.55 1.37 -4.32
CA LYS A 289 12.25 1.75 -5.57
C LYS A 289 13.10 0.63 -6.16
N LYS A 290 13.88 -0.05 -5.33
CA LYS A 290 14.73 -1.19 -5.75
C LYS A 290 13.91 -2.37 -6.27
N LYS A 291 12.74 -2.62 -5.67
CA LYS A 291 11.84 -3.71 -6.08
C LYS A 291 11.04 -3.35 -7.33
N LEU A 292 10.82 -2.07 -7.61
CA LEU A 292 10.05 -1.58 -8.76
C LEU A 292 10.93 -1.22 -9.97
N SER A 293 12.22 -0.96 -9.75
CA SER A 293 13.17 -0.58 -10.79
C SER A 293 13.22 -1.62 -11.91
N GLY A 294 13.17 -1.16 -13.16
CA GLY A 294 13.24 -2.01 -14.35
C GLY A 294 12.04 -2.95 -14.56
N ARG A 295 10.99 -2.86 -13.74
CA ARG A 295 9.78 -3.66 -13.95
C ARG A 295 8.92 -3.07 -15.06
N VAL A 296 8.45 -3.93 -15.95
CA VAL A 296 7.41 -3.59 -16.90
C VAL A 296 6.12 -3.26 -16.17
N ASP A 297 5.42 -2.25 -16.67
CA ASP A 297 4.10 -1.84 -16.19
C ASP A 297 3.04 -2.89 -16.49
N THR A 298 3.07 -3.48 -17.68
CA THR A 298 2.16 -4.54 -18.10
C THR A 298 2.91 -5.68 -18.82
N PRO A 299 2.65 -6.96 -18.48
CA PRO A 299 3.21 -8.09 -19.22
C PRO A 299 2.70 -8.14 -20.68
N TRP A 300 1.59 -7.47 -20.98
CA TRP A 300 1.07 -7.38 -22.35
C TRP A 300 1.91 -6.49 -23.27
N ARG A 301 2.78 -5.63 -22.71
CA ARG A 301 3.65 -4.74 -23.50
C ARG A 301 4.55 -5.55 -24.43
N SER A 302 5.18 -6.60 -23.89
CA SER A 302 6.01 -7.52 -24.68
C SER A 302 5.20 -8.42 -25.60
N VAL A 303 3.97 -8.77 -25.22
CA VAL A 303 3.11 -9.67 -26.01
C VAL A 303 2.48 -8.96 -27.21
N LEU A 304 2.17 -7.67 -27.07
CA LEU A 304 1.48 -6.87 -28.09
C LEU A 304 2.41 -5.91 -28.83
N GLY A 305 3.70 -5.84 -28.46
CA GLY A 305 4.69 -5.01 -29.13
C GLY A 305 4.46 -3.50 -28.95
N PHE A 306 3.93 -3.07 -27.81
CA PHE A 306 3.68 -1.67 -27.54
C PHE A 306 4.97 -0.90 -27.19
N SER A 307 5.10 0.31 -27.71
CA SER A 307 6.18 1.24 -27.41
C SER A 307 5.99 1.92 -26.05
N ASP A 308 7.08 2.34 -25.41
CA ASP A 308 7.12 2.83 -24.02
C ASP A 308 6.31 4.12 -23.75
N ASP A 309 6.00 4.87 -24.81
CA ASP A 309 5.12 6.04 -24.79
C ASP A 309 3.65 5.70 -24.57
N VAL A 310 3.21 4.48 -24.94
CA VAL A 310 1.83 4.01 -24.74
C VAL A 310 1.65 3.54 -23.31
N LYS A 311 0.99 4.35 -22.47
CA LYS A 311 0.72 4.00 -21.06
C LYS A 311 -0.63 3.28 -20.90
N PRO A 312 -0.69 2.17 -20.14
CA PRO A 312 -1.93 1.45 -19.88
C PRO A 312 -2.90 2.28 -19.01
N GLU A 313 -4.16 2.37 -19.45
CA GLU A 313 -5.24 2.97 -18.67
C GLU A 313 -5.83 1.97 -17.67
N TRP A 314 -5.11 1.77 -16.56
CA TRP A 314 -5.49 0.82 -15.53
C TRP A 314 -6.90 1.03 -14.96
N ARG A 315 -7.33 2.29 -14.85
CA ARG A 315 -8.64 2.64 -14.27
C ARG A 315 -9.81 2.11 -15.09
N ALA A 316 -9.67 1.98 -16.41
CA ALA A 316 -10.71 1.41 -17.28
C ALA A 316 -10.84 -0.12 -17.09
N LEU A 317 -9.78 -0.77 -16.62
CA LEU A 317 -9.69 -2.23 -16.46
C LEU A 317 -10.25 -2.71 -15.11
N TYR A 318 -10.24 -1.85 -14.09
CA TYR A 318 -10.86 -2.11 -12.81
C TYR A 318 -12.33 -1.69 -12.82
N LYS A 319 -13.28 -2.63 -12.97
CA LYS A 319 -14.68 -2.33 -12.63
C LYS A 319 -14.78 -1.92 -11.16
N PRO A 320 -15.67 -0.96 -10.79
CA PRO A 320 -16.02 -0.76 -9.39
C PRO A 320 -16.44 -2.11 -8.78
N PRO A 321 -16.11 -2.38 -7.51
CA PRO A 321 -16.15 -3.72 -6.95
C PRO A 321 -17.54 -4.34 -7.12
N LEU A 322 -17.65 -5.28 -8.06
CA LEU A 322 -18.78 -6.19 -8.12
C LEU A 322 -18.69 -7.08 -6.88
N THR A 323 -19.84 -7.39 -6.29
CA THR A 323 -20.03 -8.23 -5.09
C THR A 323 -19.71 -9.71 -5.34
N LYS A 324 -18.61 -10.03 -6.02
CA LYS A 324 -18.17 -11.41 -6.25
C LYS A 324 -17.06 -11.78 -5.26
N ARG A 325 -17.27 -12.90 -4.58
CA ARG A 325 -16.40 -13.50 -3.54
C ARG A 325 -15.07 -14.07 -4.05
N ALA A 326 -14.82 -14.09 -5.36
CA ALA A 326 -13.57 -14.56 -5.93
C ALA A 326 -12.83 -13.37 -6.54
N ALA A 327 -11.52 -13.25 -6.27
CA ALA A 327 -10.65 -12.24 -6.86
C ALA A 327 -10.93 -12.10 -8.37
N ASP A 328 -11.11 -10.85 -8.79
CA ASP A 328 -11.67 -10.47 -10.08
C ASP A 328 -10.94 -11.16 -11.25
N LEU A 329 -11.68 -11.98 -12.01
CA LEU A 329 -11.16 -12.69 -13.19
C LEU A 329 -10.54 -11.70 -14.19
N GLN A 330 -11.06 -10.48 -14.26
CA GLN A 330 -10.55 -9.41 -15.13
C GLN A 330 -9.13 -8.99 -14.74
N TRP A 331 -8.81 -8.97 -13.44
CA TRP A 331 -7.48 -8.61 -12.95
C TRP A 331 -6.44 -9.72 -13.18
N ARG A 332 -6.85 -10.98 -12.96
CA ARG A 332 -6.01 -12.15 -13.26
C ARG A 332 -5.60 -12.19 -14.73
N ILE A 333 -6.58 -11.91 -15.60
CA ILE A 333 -6.39 -11.76 -17.03
C ILE A 333 -5.44 -10.60 -17.36
N LEU A 334 -5.66 -9.43 -16.75
CA LEU A 334 -4.87 -8.22 -17.00
C LEU A 334 -3.37 -8.40 -16.70
N HIS A 335 -3.04 -9.17 -15.68
CA HIS A 335 -1.64 -9.45 -15.35
C HIS A 335 -1.16 -10.81 -15.90
N ALA A 336 -1.89 -11.40 -16.85
CA ALA A 336 -1.60 -12.70 -17.48
C ALA A 336 -1.46 -13.88 -16.50
N TYR A 337 -1.99 -13.74 -15.29
CA TYR A 337 -1.98 -14.82 -14.30
C TYR A 337 -3.21 -15.69 -14.44
N THR A 338 -3.03 -16.84 -15.08
CA THR A 338 -3.98 -17.93 -15.02
C THR A 338 -3.28 -19.12 -14.41
N ASN A 339 -4.00 -19.93 -13.63
CA ASN A 339 -3.47 -21.16 -13.05
C ASN A 339 -3.22 -22.26 -14.10
N ILE A 340 -3.43 -21.97 -15.39
CA ILE A 340 -3.29 -22.91 -16.49
C ILE A 340 -2.44 -22.22 -17.59
N PRO A 341 -1.20 -22.65 -17.82
CA PRO A 341 -0.37 -22.12 -18.90
C PRO A 341 -1.13 -22.15 -20.23
N GLY A 342 -1.13 -21.03 -20.96
CA GLY A 342 -1.82 -20.93 -22.25
C GLY A 342 -3.36 -20.99 -22.17
N ALA A 343 -3.99 -20.64 -21.05
CA ALA A 343 -5.44 -20.70 -20.90
C ALA A 343 -6.23 -19.81 -21.87
N TYR A 344 -5.62 -18.73 -22.37
CA TYR A 344 -6.26 -17.76 -23.26
C TYR A 344 -5.32 -17.37 -24.41
N ARG A 345 -5.90 -17.18 -25.59
CA ARG A 345 -5.28 -16.54 -26.76
C ARG A 345 -5.84 -15.13 -26.89
N ALA A 346 -4.97 -14.12 -27.02
CA ALA A 346 -5.38 -12.75 -27.29
C ALA A 346 -5.48 -12.53 -28.81
N GLU A 347 -6.56 -11.86 -29.25
CA GLU A 347 -6.76 -11.47 -30.63
C GLU A 347 -7.22 -10.00 -30.66
N SER A 348 -6.58 -9.19 -31.49
CA SER A 348 -6.98 -7.79 -31.70
C SER A 348 -8.33 -7.73 -32.41
N ARG A 349 -9.18 -6.78 -32.00
CA ARG A 349 -10.50 -6.53 -32.58
C ARG A 349 -10.63 -5.07 -33.00
N PRO A 350 -11.54 -4.79 -33.94
CA PRO A 350 -11.84 -3.43 -34.36
C PRO A 350 -12.16 -2.51 -33.18
N HIS A 351 -11.89 -1.23 -33.36
CA HIS A 351 -12.22 -0.18 -32.41
C HIS A 351 -13.71 -0.21 -32.06
N LEU A 352 -14.01 -0.08 -30.77
CA LEU A 352 -15.38 -0.01 -30.27
C LEU A 352 -15.89 1.43 -30.41
N GLY A 353 -16.62 1.70 -31.50
CA GLY A 353 -17.13 3.03 -31.81
C GLY A 353 -16.04 4.00 -32.25
N TYR A 354 -16.14 5.27 -31.83
CA TYR A 354 -15.19 6.35 -32.15
C TYR A 354 -13.97 6.39 -31.21
N SER A 355 -13.74 5.36 -30.41
CA SER A 355 -12.60 5.29 -29.50
C SER A 355 -11.33 4.89 -30.23
N ASP A 356 -10.25 5.60 -29.95
CA ASP A 356 -8.86 5.33 -30.36
C ASP A 356 -8.24 4.12 -29.64
N HIS A 357 -8.97 3.46 -28.73
CA HIS A 357 -8.48 2.28 -28.01
C HIS A 357 -8.65 0.99 -28.83
N ILE A 358 -7.61 0.16 -28.87
CA ILE A 358 -7.65 -1.17 -29.49
C ILE A 358 -8.44 -2.13 -28.57
N SER A 359 -9.51 -2.72 -29.10
CA SER A 359 -10.26 -3.76 -28.41
C SER A 359 -9.48 -5.08 -28.50
N VAL A 360 -9.25 -5.77 -27.39
CA VAL A 360 -8.63 -7.11 -27.40
C VAL A 360 -9.65 -8.14 -26.92
N ILE A 361 -9.91 -9.16 -27.74
CA ILE A 361 -10.70 -10.33 -27.32
C ILE A 361 -9.76 -11.41 -26.80
N LEU A 362 -10.11 -11.97 -25.64
CA LEU A 362 -9.40 -13.10 -25.07
C LEU A 362 -10.24 -14.36 -25.27
N ILE A 363 -9.74 -15.25 -26.10
CA ILE A 363 -10.38 -16.50 -26.46
C ILE A 363 -9.85 -17.57 -25.50
N PRO A 364 -10.70 -18.23 -24.69
CA PRO A 364 -10.26 -19.36 -23.89
C PRO A 364 -9.71 -20.46 -24.80
N ALA A 365 -8.42 -20.77 -24.66
CA ALA A 365 -7.79 -21.90 -25.33
C ALA A 365 -8.05 -23.23 -24.59
N CYS A 366 -8.51 -23.16 -23.33
CA CYS A 366 -8.96 -24.32 -22.57
C CYS A 366 -10.23 -24.94 -23.18
N ARG A 367 -10.14 -26.21 -23.62
CA ARG A 367 -11.33 -27.01 -23.95
C ARG A 367 -12.19 -27.20 -22.68
N PRO A 368 -13.48 -26.83 -22.67
CA PRO A 368 -14.35 -27.00 -21.51
C PRO A 368 -14.33 -28.45 -21.00
N LEU A 369 -14.39 -28.64 -19.68
CA LEU A 369 -14.43 -29.97 -19.04
C LEU A 369 -15.51 -30.90 -19.63
N ILE A 370 -16.63 -30.31 -20.09
CA ILE A 370 -17.74 -31.02 -20.76
C ILE A 370 -17.33 -31.68 -22.08
N ARG A 371 -16.26 -31.20 -22.72
CA ARG A 371 -15.66 -31.75 -23.95
C ARG A 371 -14.43 -32.63 -23.67
N ARG A 372 -13.85 -32.55 -22.47
CA ARG A 372 -12.68 -33.36 -22.05
C ARG A 372 -13.05 -34.69 -21.39
N SER A 373 -14.20 -34.75 -20.70
CA SER A 373 -14.61 -35.93 -19.94
C SER A 373 -15.79 -36.63 -20.61
N LYS A 374 -15.66 -37.95 -20.85
CA LYS A 374 -16.79 -38.77 -21.29
C LYS A 374 -17.80 -38.89 -20.15
N THR A 375 -19.09 -38.96 -20.50
CA THR A 375 -20.16 -39.26 -19.56
C THR A 375 -19.90 -40.58 -18.84
N VAL A 376 -20.06 -40.58 -17.52
CA VAL A 376 -19.87 -41.77 -16.68
C VAL A 376 -21.24 -42.31 -16.30
N LEU A 377 -21.47 -43.59 -16.59
CA LEU A 377 -22.61 -44.33 -16.07
C LEU A 377 -22.34 -44.67 -14.61
N LYS A 378 -23.17 -44.17 -13.70
CA LYS A 378 -23.08 -44.45 -12.27
C LYS A 378 -24.36 -45.12 -11.82
N GLN A 379 -24.24 -46.23 -11.09
CA GLN A 379 -25.39 -46.80 -10.37
C GLN A 379 -25.62 -46.03 -9.08
N VAL A 380 -26.86 -45.65 -8.84
CA VAL A 380 -27.30 -44.94 -7.64
C VAL A 380 -28.53 -45.64 -7.08
N ARG A 381 -28.54 -45.89 -5.76
CA ARG A 381 -29.73 -46.38 -5.05
C ARG A 381 -30.73 -45.26 -4.93
N THR A 382 -31.97 -45.52 -5.31
CA THR A 382 -33.08 -44.58 -5.21
C THR A 382 -34.27 -45.24 -4.56
N TRP A 383 -34.98 -44.49 -3.72
CA TRP A 383 -36.21 -44.94 -3.09
C TRP A 383 -37.29 -45.26 -4.14
N GLN A 384 -37.99 -46.38 -3.94
CA GLN A 384 -39.20 -46.67 -4.70
C GLN A 384 -40.33 -45.70 -4.32
N THR A 385 -41.32 -45.55 -5.20
CA THR A 385 -42.53 -44.79 -4.88
C THR A 385 -43.28 -45.49 -3.75
N GLY A 386 -43.55 -44.80 -2.64
CA GLY A 386 -44.16 -45.42 -1.45
C GLY A 386 -43.17 -46.18 -0.54
N ALA A 387 -41.86 -46.12 -0.80
CA ALA A 387 -40.87 -46.77 0.07
C ALA A 387 -40.90 -46.25 1.52
N ILE A 388 -41.27 -44.98 1.72
CA ILE A 388 -41.36 -44.38 3.05
C ILE A 388 -42.51 -45.01 3.85
N SER A 389 -43.71 -45.12 3.25
CA SER A 389 -44.85 -45.76 3.91
C SER A 389 -44.58 -47.24 4.17
N ALA A 390 -44.00 -47.95 3.20
CA ALA A 390 -43.68 -49.36 3.35
C ALA A 390 -42.61 -49.63 4.44
N LEU A 391 -41.64 -48.72 4.61
CA LEU A 391 -40.68 -48.79 5.72
C LEU A 391 -41.34 -48.51 7.07
N GLN A 392 -42.27 -47.56 7.13
CA GLN A 392 -43.03 -47.26 8.34
C GLN A 392 -43.83 -48.49 8.77
N ASP A 393 -44.59 -49.08 7.85
CA ASP A 393 -45.36 -50.30 8.11
C ASP A 393 -44.45 -51.47 8.55
N CYS A 394 -43.28 -51.64 7.90
CA CYS A 394 -42.30 -52.67 8.24
C CYS A 394 -41.79 -52.51 9.67
N PHE A 395 -41.43 -51.30 10.09
CA PHE A 395 -40.88 -51.04 11.43
C PHE A 395 -41.95 -51.07 12.53
N GLU A 396 -43.19 -50.72 12.22
CA GLU A 396 -44.32 -50.86 13.15
C GLU A 396 -44.69 -52.32 13.38
N CYS A 397 -44.57 -53.19 12.37
CA CYS A 397 -44.82 -54.62 12.50
C CYS A 397 -43.60 -55.42 13.01
N THR A 398 -42.45 -54.78 13.22
CA THR A 398 -41.25 -55.47 13.73
C THR A 398 -41.32 -55.59 15.25
N ASP A 399 -41.19 -56.82 15.76
CA ASP A 399 -41.01 -57.05 17.19
C ASP A 399 -39.56 -56.74 17.59
N TRP A 400 -39.32 -55.52 18.09
CA TRP A 400 -37.98 -55.08 18.48
C TRP A 400 -37.44 -55.78 19.73
N SER A 401 -38.30 -56.42 20.53
CA SER A 401 -37.89 -57.10 21.77
C SER A 401 -37.03 -58.32 21.48
N MET A 402 -37.24 -58.99 20.34
CA MET A 402 -36.48 -60.17 19.92
C MET A 402 -34.97 -59.90 19.78
N PHE A 403 -34.56 -58.67 19.41
CA PHE A 403 -33.15 -58.31 19.28
C PHE A 403 -32.48 -58.12 20.64
N MET A 404 -33.22 -57.65 21.64
CA MET A 404 -32.73 -57.54 23.01
C MET A 404 -32.63 -58.92 23.66
N GLU A 405 -33.63 -59.78 23.46
CA GLU A 405 -33.63 -61.15 23.97
C GLU A 405 -32.49 -61.98 23.36
N ALA A 406 -32.27 -61.89 22.05
CA ALA A 406 -31.18 -62.57 21.36
C ALA A 406 -29.78 -62.11 21.82
N ALA A 407 -29.66 -60.86 22.28
CA ALA A 407 -28.41 -60.31 22.80
C ALA A 407 -28.22 -60.52 24.32
N THR A 408 -29.17 -61.18 25.00
CA THR A 408 -29.11 -61.42 26.45
C THR A 408 -28.56 -62.81 26.74
N ASN A 409 -27.40 -62.87 27.38
CA ASN A 409 -26.83 -64.12 27.89
C ASN A 409 -26.96 -64.16 29.41
N SER A 410 -27.70 -65.15 29.93
CA SER A 410 -28.06 -65.25 31.36
C SER A 410 -28.73 -63.97 31.86
N ASP A 411 -28.03 -63.08 32.58
CA ASP A 411 -28.57 -61.83 33.13
C ASP A 411 -27.89 -60.55 32.60
N SER A 412 -27.03 -60.65 31.58
CA SER A 412 -26.32 -59.49 30.99
C SER A 412 -26.63 -59.30 29.51
N ILE A 413 -27.05 -58.10 29.13
CA ILE A 413 -27.33 -57.71 27.74
C ILE A 413 -26.02 -57.30 27.05
N ASN A 414 -25.67 -57.97 25.96
CA ASN A 414 -24.58 -57.57 25.07
C ASN A 414 -25.03 -56.41 24.17
N LEU A 415 -24.74 -55.17 24.60
CA LEU A 415 -25.17 -53.97 23.90
C LEU A 415 -24.60 -53.85 22.47
N GLU A 416 -23.39 -54.35 22.23
CA GLU A 416 -22.74 -54.29 20.91
C GLU A 416 -23.43 -55.21 19.91
N GLU A 417 -23.79 -56.42 20.34
CA GLU A 417 -24.50 -57.41 19.55
C GLU A 417 -25.94 -56.97 19.23
N ASN A 418 -26.62 -56.38 20.22
CA ASN A 418 -27.94 -55.78 20.00
C ASN A 418 -27.86 -54.64 18.98
N THR A 419 -26.94 -53.69 19.17
CA THR A 419 -26.78 -52.53 18.27
C THR A 419 -26.45 -52.96 16.85
N THR A 420 -25.58 -53.96 16.70
CA THR A 420 -25.19 -54.50 15.40
C THR A 420 -26.36 -55.19 14.71
N SER A 421 -27.15 -55.98 15.44
CA SER A 421 -28.31 -56.71 14.91
C SER A 421 -29.42 -55.77 14.47
N VAL A 422 -29.76 -54.77 15.30
CA VAL A 422 -30.74 -53.72 14.97
C VAL A 422 -30.29 -52.92 13.75
N THR A 423 -29.02 -52.49 13.72
CA THR A 423 -28.49 -51.70 12.60
C THR A 423 -28.46 -52.51 11.31
N SER A 424 -28.11 -53.80 11.39
CA SER A 424 -28.13 -54.71 10.24
C SER A 424 -29.54 -54.96 9.71
N TYR A 425 -30.53 -55.10 10.59
CA TYR A 425 -31.92 -55.27 10.19
C TYR A 425 -32.46 -54.00 9.51
N ILE A 426 -32.25 -52.82 10.10
CA ILE A 426 -32.63 -51.54 9.48
C ILE A 426 -31.94 -51.38 8.12
N GLY A 427 -30.65 -51.71 8.03
CA GLY A 427 -29.90 -51.69 6.77
C GLY A 427 -30.51 -52.60 5.71
N LYS A 428 -30.96 -53.80 6.09
CA LYS A 428 -31.65 -54.74 5.20
C LYS A 428 -33.00 -54.19 4.73
N CYS A 429 -33.83 -53.67 5.64
CA CYS A 429 -35.12 -53.07 5.27
C CYS A 429 -34.95 -51.89 4.31
N ILE A 430 -33.93 -51.05 4.53
CA ILE A 430 -33.59 -49.96 3.62
C ILE A 430 -33.15 -50.51 2.25
N ASP A 431 -32.30 -51.53 2.23
CA ASP A 431 -31.79 -52.12 1.00
C ASP A 431 -32.92 -52.76 0.18
N ASP A 432 -33.84 -53.50 0.82
CA ASP A 432 -35.01 -54.10 0.19
C ASP A 432 -35.97 -53.05 -0.43
N MET A 433 -36.02 -51.85 0.16
CA MET A 433 -36.87 -50.73 -0.29
C MET A 433 -36.17 -49.79 -1.28
N THR A 434 -34.88 -50.00 -1.56
CA THR A 434 -34.13 -49.22 -2.55
C THR A 434 -33.96 -49.98 -3.86
N ILE A 435 -34.04 -49.27 -4.99
CA ILE A 435 -33.74 -49.83 -6.31
C ILE A 435 -32.51 -49.16 -6.91
N SER A 436 -31.66 -50.00 -7.51
CA SER A 436 -30.50 -49.54 -8.27
C SER A 436 -30.96 -48.94 -9.60
N LYS A 437 -30.72 -47.64 -9.78
CA LYS A 437 -30.94 -46.94 -11.05
C LYS A 437 -29.61 -46.52 -11.66
N THR A 438 -29.44 -46.80 -12.95
CA THR A 438 -28.31 -46.30 -13.72
C THR A 438 -28.57 -44.87 -14.14
N ILE A 439 -27.73 -43.94 -13.69
CA ILE A 439 -27.79 -42.54 -14.12
C ILE A 439 -26.54 -42.17 -14.93
N THR A 440 -26.75 -41.41 -15.99
CA THR A 440 -25.66 -40.81 -16.75
C THR A 440 -25.24 -39.51 -16.06
N THR A 441 -24.05 -39.49 -15.47
CA THR A 441 -23.49 -38.32 -14.81
C THR A 441 -22.45 -37.64 -15.69
N ARG A 442 -22.55 -36.32 -15.82
CA ARG A 442 -21.54 -35.48 -16.48
C ARG A 442 -20.60 -34.90 -15.43
N SER A 443 -19.32 -34.73 -15.77
CA SER A 443 -18.30 -34.20 -14.84
C SER A 443 -18.65 -32.85 -14.21
N ASN A 444 -19.54 -32.06 -14.83
CA ASN A 444 -19.98 -30.76 -14.34
C ASN A 444 -21.39 -30.76 -13.70
N GLN A 445 -22.02 -31.93 -13.52
CA GLN A 445 -23.36 -32.02 -12.97
C GLN A 445 -23.32 -31.82 -11.44
N LYS A 446 -23.84 -30.68 -10.97
CA LYS A 446 -23.88 -30.37 -9.54
C LYS A 446 -24.87 -31.30 -8.81
N PRO A 447 -24.57 -31.74 -7.57
CA PRO A 447 -25.39 -32.72 -6.83
C PRO A 447 -26.87 -32.31 -6.67
N TRP A 448 -27.14 -31.02 -6.55
CA TRP A 448 -28.49 -30.45 -6.40
C TRP A 448 -29.27 -30.33 -7.74
N MET A 449 -28.67 -30.69 -8.87
CA MET A 449 -29.27 -30.53 -10.20
C MET A 449 -30.17 -31.74 -10.56
N THR A 450 -31.31 -31.85 -9.89
CA THR A 450 -32.29 -32.95 -10.05
C THR A 450 -33.12 -32.83 -11.34
N ALA A 451 -33.88 -33.87 -11.68
CA ALA A 451 -34.82 -33.83 -12.82
C ALA A 451 -35.86 -32.70 -12.67
N LYS A 452 -36.38 -32.50 -11.45
CA LYS A 452 -37.32 -31.41 -11.11
C LYS A 452 -36.69 -30.03 -11.32
N VAL A 453 -35.47 -29.82 -10.82
CA VAL A 453 -34.74 -28.54 -11.00
C VAL A 453 -34.46 -28.28 -12.49
N ARG A 454 -34.08 -29.31 -13.26
CA ARG A 454 -33.87 -29.18 -14.72
C ARG A 454 -35.16 -28.83 -15.46
N ALA A 455 -36.30 -29.39 -15.09
CA ALA A 455 -37.59 -29.05 -15.67
C ALA A 455 -37.97 -27.58 -15.39
N LEU A 456 -37.78 -27.12 -14.15
CA LEU A 456 -38.04 -25.73 -13.76
C LEU A 456 -37.14 -24.74 -14.50
N LEU A 457 -35.84 -25.03 -14.62
CA LEU A 457 -34.91 -24.21 -15.39
C LEU A 457 -35.25 -24.18 -16.88
N LYS A 458 -35.62 -25.33 -17.48
CA LYS A 458 -36.03 -25.41 -18.88
C LYS A 458 -37.30 -24.61 -19.15
N SER A 459 -38.28 -24.68 -18.24
CA SER A 459 -39.52 -23.89 -18.30
C SER A 459 -39.24 -22.39 -18.21
N ARG A 460 -38.37 -21.96 -17.29
CA ARG A 460 -37.92 -20.56 -17.22
C ARG A 460 -37.24 -20.13 -18.52
N ASP A 461 -36.31 -20.92 -19.05
CA ASP A 461 -35.55 -20.58 -20.25
C ASP A 461 -36.43 -20.52 -21.50
N SER A 462 -37.44 -21.39 -21.61
CA SER A 462 -38.43 -21.29 -22.68
C SER A 462 -39.29 -20.03 -22.55
N THR A 463 -39.75 -19.67 -21.35
CA THR A 463 -40.52 -18.42 -21.13
C THR A 463 -39.68 -17.17 -21.40
N PHE A 464 -38.38 -17.20 -21.08
CA PHE A 464 -37.46 -16.10 -21.39
C PHE A 464 -37.25 -15.94 -22.90
N ARG A 465 -37.07 -17.04 -23.65
CA ARG A 465 -36.93 -17.00 -25.11
C ARG A 465 -38.21 -16.61 -25.84
N ALA A 466 -39.37 -16.85 -25.23
CA ALA A 466 -40.67 -16.44 -25.75
C ALA A 466 -41.06 -15.00 -25.34
N GLU A 467 -40.20 -14.28 -24.62
CA GLU A 467 -40.39 -12.90 -24.13
C GLU A 467 -41.67 -12.65 -23.27
N ASP A 468 -42.30 -13.71 -22.75
CA ASP A 468 -43.46 -13.61 -21.86
C ASP A 468 -43.04 -13.25 -20.43
N LYS A 469 -43.19 -11.96 -20.11
CA LYS A 469 -42.79 -11.37 -18.82
C LYS A 469 -43.59 -11.91 -17.63
N LEU A 470 -44.87 -12.25 -17.82
CA LEU A 470 -45.75 -12.68 -16.72
C LEU A 470 -45.50 -14.15 -16.39
N ALA A 471 -45.35 -15.00 -17.41
CA ALA A 471 -44.96 -16.39 -17.24
C ALA A 471 -43.53 -16.52 -16.66
N LEU A 472 -42.59 -15.65 -17.06
CA LEU A 472 -41.23 -15.63 -16.51
C LEU A 472 -41.20 -15.30 -15.00
N LYS A 473 -42.06 -14.39 -14.53
CA LYS A 473 -42.18 -14.04 -13.11
C LYS A 473 -42.67 -15.24 -12.29
N THR A 474 -43.68 -15.95 -12.78
CA THR A 474 -44.22 -17.17 -12.16
C THR A 474 -43.20 -18.32 -12.18
N ALA A 475 -42.49 -18.51 -13.29
CA ALA A 475 -41.44 -19.53 -13.39
C ALA A 475 -40.26 -19.25 -12.45
N ARG A 476 -39.92 -17.97 -12.21
CA ARG A 476 -38.91 -17.56 -11.21
C ARG A 476 -39.37 -17.82 -9.77
N ALA A 477 -40.63 -17.55 -9.45
CA ALA A 477 -41.19 -17.81 -8.12
C ALA A 477 -41.22 -19.31 -7.76
N LYS A 478 -41.29 -20.20 -8.76
CA LYS A 478 -41.18 -21.65 -8.56
C LYS A 478 -39.74 -22.16 -8.37
N LEU A 479 -38.74 -21.31 -8.62
CA LEU A 479 -37.31 -21.62 -8.50
C LEU A 479 -36.68 -21.07 -7.20
N SER A 480 -37.35 -20.13 -6.54
CA SER A 480 -37.07 -19.70 -5.15
C SER A 480 -37.70 -20.67 -4.18
#